data_AF-A0A7K2ZFI0-F1
#
_entry.id   AF-A0A7K2ZFI0-F1
#
_cell.length_a   1.000
_cell.length_b   1.000
_cell.length_c   1.000
_cell.angle_alpha   90.00
_cell.angle_beta   90.00
_cell.angle_gamma   90.00
#
_symmetry.space_group_name_H-M   'P 1'
#
loop_
_entity.id
_entity.type
_entity.pdbx_description
1 polymer ?
#
loop_
_entity_poly.entity_id
_entity_poly.type
_entity_poly.pdbx_seq_one_letter_code
_entity_poly.pdbx_strand_id
1 'polypeptide(L)'
;MVHDGVGGVPIERSLVVYPVLKHALRHLRFVKSQQPSDGDSVEFADWRERIAEALDALAGVLVFEDDRARARAEATAAREQAAEVRRRGEIGASKR
;
A
#
# COMPACT_ATOMS: atom_id res chain seq x y z
N MET A 1 -21.23 21.74 -48.37
CA MET A 1 -21.74 20.98 -47.21
C MET A 1 -20.53 20.34 -46.56
N VAL A 2 -19.74 21.09 -45.76
CA VAL A 2 -19.81 21.21 -44.29
C VAL A 2 -20.38 19.98 -43.58
N HIS A 3 -19.53 19.30 -42.80
CA HIS A 3 -19.66 19.04 -41.35
C HIS A 3 -18.35 18.36 -40.89
N ASP A 4 -17.53 19.11 -40.15
CA ASP A 4 -17.27 18.91 -38.70
C ASP A 4 -16.26 17.77 -38.46
N GLY A 5 -15.02 18.06 -38.02
CA GLY A 5 -14.76 18.83 -36.82
C GLY A 5 -14.68 17.95 -35.58
N VAL A 6 -14.17 16.71 -35.66
CA VAL A 6 -13.82 15.96 -34.46
C VAL A 6 -12.43 16.41 -34.04
N GLY A 7 -12.42 17.48 -33.23
CA GLY A 7 -11.24 17.91 -32.49
C GLY A 7 -10.65 16.71 -31.78
N GLY A 8 -9.46 16.30 -32.22
CA GLY A 8 -8.61 15.40 -31.45
C GLY A 8 -8.44 16.07 -30.09
N VAL A 9 -9.18 15.56 -29.11
CA VAL A 9 -9.04 15.98 -27.72
C VAL A 9 -7.56 15.81 -27.43
N PRO A 10 -6.81 16.87 -27.08
CA PRO A 10 -5.47 16.65 -26.59
C PRO A 10 -5.68 15.81 -25.34
N ILE A 11 -5.33 14.53 -25.42
CA ILE A 11 -5.09 13.72 -24.25
C ILE A 11 -3.83 14.30 -23.65
N GLU A 12 -3.99 15.46 -23.01
CA GLU A 12 -3.10 15.96 -22.00
C GLU A 12 -3.34 15.08 -20.76
N ARG A 13 -3.11 13.77 -20.92
CA ARG A 13 -2.70 12.84 -19.86
C ARG A 13 -1.30 13.23 -19.43
N SER A 14 -1.12 14.51 -19.10
CA SER A 14 -0.11 14.88 -18.13
C SER A 14 -0.55 14.19 -16.85
N LEU A 15 -0.01 12.99 -16.66
CA LEU A 15 0.02 12.25 -15.40
C LEU A 15 0.83 13.10 -14.42
N VAL A 16 0.33 14.29 -14.10
CA VAL A 16 0.69 15.01 -12.90
C VAL A 16 0.30 14.04 -11.81
N VAL A 17 1.27 13.28 -11.31
CA VAL A 17 1.08 12.44 -10.14
C VAL A 17 0.50 13.37 -9.10
N TYR A 18 -0.80 13.21 -8.82
CA TYR A 18 -1.51 14.09 -7.92
C TYR A 18 -0.66 14.20 -6.65
N PRO A 19 -0.36 15.40 -6.12
CA PRO A 19 0.58 15.55 -5.01
C PRO A 19 0.33 14.56 -3.86
N VAL A 20 -0.96 14.25 -3.64
CA VAL A 20 -1.46 13.23 -2.71
C VAL A 20 -1.01 11.80 -3.07
N LEU A 21 -1.18 11.35 -4.31
CA LEU A 21 -0.70 10.05 -4.78
C LEU A 21 0.83 9.93 -4.66
N LYS A 22 1.56 10.98 -5.03
CA LYS A 22 3.03 11.03 -4.90
C LYS A 22 3.46 10.88 -3.44
N HIS A 23 2.75 11.56 -2.55
CA HIS A 23 2.98 11.48 -1.12
C HIS A 23 2.72 10.07 -0.58
N ALA A 24 1.56 9.47 -0.90
CA ALA A 24 1.21 8.11 -0.47
C ALA A 24 2.23 7.06 -0.95
N LEU A 25 2.65 7.13 -2.22
CA LEU A 25 3.68 6.22 -2.76
C LEU A 25 5.05 6.43 -2.10
N ARG A 26 5.44 7.67 -1.82
CA ARG A 26 6.68 7.97 -1.11
C ARG A 26 6.63 7.44 0.32
N HIS A 27 5.51 7.61 1.00
CA HIS A 27 5.30 7.09 2.35
C HIS A 27 5.40 5.57 2.36
N LEU A 28 4.70 4.86 1.48
CA LEU A 28 4.79 3.40 1.36
C LEU A 28 6.24 2.94 1.10
N ARG A 29 6.98 3.63 0.23
CA ARG A 29 8.39 3.31 -0.04
C ARG A 29 9.28 3.51 1.19
N PHE A 30 9.04 4.58 1.94
CA PHE A 30 9.77 4.87 3.18
C PHE A 30 9.48 3.84 4.28
N VAL A 31 8.24 3.38 4.42
CA VAL A 31 7.91 2.29 5.36
C VAL A 31 8.59 1.01 4.89
N LYS A 32 8.52 0.66 3.58
CA LYS A 32 9.21 -0.52 3.02
C LYS A 32 10.72 -0.52 3.28
N SER A 33 11.40 0.63 3.26
CA SER A 33 12.83 0.71 3.54
C SER A 33 13.21 0.48 5.01
N GLN A 34 12.24 0.53 5.94
CA GLN A 34 12.47 0.27 7.36
C GLN A 34 12.25 -1.19 7.74
N GLN A 35 12.28 -2.10 6.76
CA GLN A 35 12.09 -3.52 7.01
C GLN A 35 13.10 -4.03 8.06
N PRO A 36 12.62 -4.59 9.19
CA PRO A 36 13.49 -5.22 10.17
C PRO A 36 14.16 -6.47 9.62
N SER A 37 15.36 -6.78 10.13
CA SER A 37 16.15 -7.92 9.67
C SER A 37 15.56 -9.28 10.07
N ASP A 38 14.88 -9.35 11.22
CA ASP A 38 14.29 -10.58 11.76
C ASP A 38 12.79 -10.64 11.49
N GLY A 39 12.37 -11.59 10.65
CA GLY A 39 10.98 -11.82 10.22
C GLY A 39 10.05 -12.37 11.30
N ASP A 40 10.59 -12.82 12.43
CA ASP A 40 9.82 -13.42 13.54
C ASP A 40 9.74 -12.51 14.77
N SER A 41 10.30 -11.30 14.67
CA SER A 41 10.33 -10.33 15.75
C SER A 41 9.01 -9.54 15.88
N VAL A 42 8.76 -9.02 17.09
CA VAL A 42 7.67 -8.06 17.32
C VAL A 42 7.84 -6.81 16.45
N GLU A 43 9.09 -6.35 16.26
CA GLU A 43 9.40 -5.21 15.39
C GLU A 43 8.97 -5.45 13.94
N PHE A 44 9.12 -6.69 13.44
CA PHE A 44 8.63 -7.07 12.12
C PHE A 44 7.11 -7.07 12.06
N ALA A 45 6.42 -7.56 13.09
CA ALA A 45 4.96 -7.50 13.16
C ALA A 45 4.45 -6.04 13.10
N ASP A 46 5.09 -5.14 13.86
CA ASP A 46 4.74 -3.72 13.87
C ASP A 46 5.10 -3.02 12.56
N TRP A 47 6.18 -3.44 11.90
CA TRP A 47 6.50 -3.00 10.55
C TRP A 47 5.44 -3.45 9.53
N ARG A 48 4.96 -4.69 9.61
CA ARG A 48 3.88 -5.18 8.73
C ARG A 48 2.58 -4.44 8.94
N GLU A 49 2.22 -4.08 10.17
CA GLU A 49 1.06 -3.21 10.45
C GLU A 49 1.22 -1.84 9.78
N ARG A 50 2.38 -1.20 9.91
CA ARG A 50 2.67 0.08 9.23
C ARG A 50 2.59 -0.03 7.71
N ILE A 51 2.97 -1.17 7.12
CA ILE A 51 2.79 -1.42 5.68
C ILE A 51 1.30 -1.49 5.33
N ALA A 52 0.48 -2.16 6.16
CA ALA A 52 -0.96 -2.24 5.95
C ALA A 52 -1.63 -0.86 5.97
N GLU A 53 -1.28 -0.03 6.96
CA GLU A 53 -1.76 1.36 7.05
C GLU A 53 -1.38 2.19 5.83
N ALA A 54 -0.12 2.09 5.37
CA ALA A 54 0.35 2.80 4.19
C ALA A 54 -0.37 2.36 2.90
N LEU A 55 -0.68 1.06 2.79
CA LEU A 55 -1.44 0.50 1.65
C LEU A 55 -2.91 0.93 1.66
N ASP A 56 -3.56 0.97 2.82
CA ASP A 56 -4.93 1.48 2.95
C ASP A 56 -5.02 2.97 2.61
N ALA A 57 -4.05 3.76 3.07
CA ALA A 57 -3.94 5.17 2.71
C ALA A 57 -3.74 5.36 1.19
N LEU A 58 -2.92 4.50 0.56
CA LEU A 58 -2.73 4.48 -0.88
C LEU A 58 -4.04 4.11 -1.61
N ALA A 59 -4.77 3.09 -1.13
CA ALA A 59 -6.06 2.69 -1.70
C ALA A 59 -7.08 3.84 -1.69
N GLY A 60 -7.03 4.73 -0.70
CA GLY A 60 -7.91 5.90 -0.63
C GLY A 60 -7.70 6.92 -1.76
N VAL A 61 -6.54 6.90 -2.43
CA VAL A 61 -6.13 7.94 -3.40
C VAL A 61 -5.92 7.41 -4.81
N LEU A 62 -5.99 6.09 -5.01
CA LEU A 62 -5.95 5.47 -6.34
C LEU A 62 -7.25 5.77 -7.10
N VAL A 63 -7.15 5.99 -8.40
CA VAL A 63 -8.30 6.34 -9.25
C VAL A 63 -9.08 5.10 -9.66
N PHE A 64 -8.39 4.00 -9.94
CA PHE A 64 -8.98 2.76 -10.45
C PHE A 64 -9.36 1.83 -9.31
N GLU A 65 -10.59 1.30 -9.36
CA GLU A 65 -11.13 0.43 -8.33
C GLU A 65 -10.33 -0.87 -8.15
N ASP A 66 -9.90 -1.50 -9.25
CA ASP A 66 -9.04 -2.68 -9.20
C ASP A 66 -7.75 -2.44 -8.41
N ASP A 67 -7.12 -1.27 -8.61
CA ASP A 67 -5.91 -0.91 -7.87
C ASP A 67 -6.20 -0.68 -6.39
N ARG A 68 -7.36 -0.10 -6.05
CA ARG A 68 -7.81 0.02 -4.65
C ARG A 68 -8.04 -1.35 -4.01
N ALA A 69 -8.70 -2.26 -4.72
CA ALA A 69 -8.99 -3.60 -4.25
C ALA A 69 -7.70 -4.38 -3.98
N ARG A 70 -6.73 -4.30 -4.91
CA ARG A 70 -5.40 -4.90 -4.74
C ARG A 70 -4.66 -4.33 -3.54
N ALA A 71 -4.62 -3.00 -3.39
CA ALA A 71 -3.97 -2.36 -2.24
C ALA A 71 -4.58 -2.78 -0.90
N ARG A 72 -5.92 -2.89 -0.81
CA ARG A 72 -6.62 -3.38 0.39
C ARG A 72 -6.37 -4.87 0.67
N ALA A 73 -6.31 -5.70 -0.37
CA ALA A 73 -5.96 -7.11 -0.23
C ALA A 73 -4.53 -7.27 0.31
N GLU A 74 -3.57 -6.50 -0.22
CA GLU A 74 -2.20 -6.48 0.30
C GLU A 74 -2.13 -5.96 1.74
N ALA A 75 -2.94 -4.94 2.10
CA ALA A 75 -3.03 -4.45 3.47
C ALA A 75 -3.55 -5.53 4.43
N THR A 76 -4.57 -6.28 4.01
CA THR A 76 -5.13 -7.39 4.77
C THR A 76 -4.08 -8.48 5.00
N ALA A 77 -3.40 -8.91 3.95
CA ALA A 77 -2.33 -9.90 4.06
C ALA A 77 -1.18 -9.43 4.98
N ALA A 78 -0.89 -8.12 5.02
CA ALA A 78 0.10 -7.57 5.92
C ALA A 78 -0.32 -7.66 7.40
N ARG A 79 -1.59 -7.38 7.71
CA ARG A 79 -2.13 -7.54 9.07
C ARG A 79 -2.18 -8.99 9.50
N GLU A 80 -2.56 -9.89 8.60
CA GLU A 80 -2.57 -11.33 8.87
C GLU A 80 -1.17 -11.83 9.24
N GLN A 81 -0.15 -11.42 8.48
CA GLN A 81 1.23 -11.78 8.79
C GLN A 81 1.70 -11.18 10.13
N ALA A 82 1.34 -9.93 10.44
CA ALA A 82 1.65 -9.32 11.74
C ALA A 82 1.01 -10.10 12.90
N ALA A 83 -0.26 -10.50 12.75
CA ALA A 83 -0.98 -11.29 13.74
C ALA A 83 -0.39 -12.70 13.90
N GLU A 84 0.06 -13.33 12.82
CA GLU A 84 0.73 -14.62 12.87
C GLU A 84 2.06 -14.56 13.64
N VAL A 85 2.89 -13.56 13.35
CA VAL A 85 4.18 -13.36 14.03
C VAL A 85 3.98 -13.13 15.52
N ARG A 86 3.01 -12.29 15.92
CA ARG A 86 2.66 -12.06 17.33
C ARG A 86 2.23 -13.36 18.02
N ARG A 87 1.36 -14.14 17.37
CA ARG A 87 0.91 -15.45 17.88
C ARG A 87 2.07 -16.43 18.05
N ARG A 88 3.00 -16.49 17.09
CA ARG A 88 4.21 -17.34 17.18
C ARG A 88 5.11 -16.90 18.33
N GLY A 89 5.30 -15.59 18.52
CA GLY A 89 6.07 -15.03 19.63
C GLY A 89 5.50 -15.41 21.01
N GLU A 90 4.18 -15.39 21.17
CA GLU A 90 3.48 -15.81 22.39
C GLU A 90 3.70 -17.30 22.70
N ILE A 91 3.61 -18.17 21.68
CA ILE A 91 3.83 -19.62 21.83
C ILE A 91 5.29 -19.91 22.21
N GLY A 92 6.25 -19.16 21.66
CA GLY A 92 7.67 -19.30 21.99
C GLY A 92 8.01 -18.81 23.41
N ALA A 93 7.35 -17.76 23.89
CA ALA A 93 7.52 -17.23 25.24
C ALA A 93 6.95 -18.17 26.32
N SER A 94 5.85 -18.88 26.03
CA SER A 94 5.22 -19.81 26.98
C SER A 94 5.98 -21.14 27.17
N LYS A 95 7.02 -21.41 26.38
CA LYS A 95 7.86 -22.62 26.48
C LYS A 95 9.18 -22.41 27.23
N ARG A 96 9.44 -21.23 27.78
CA ARG A 96 10.69 -20.89 28.47
C ARG A 96 10.52 -20.79 29.98
#